data_AF-A0A1G8X3T4-F1
#
_entry.id   AF-A0A1G8X3T4-F1
#
_cell.length_a   1.000
_cell.length_b   1.000
_cell.length_c   1.000
_cell.angle_alpha   90.00
_cell.angle_beta   90.00
_cell.angle_gamma   90.00
#
_symmetry.space_group_name_H-M   'P 1'
#
loop_
_entity.id
_entity.type
_entity.pdbx_description
1 polymer ?
#
loop_
_entity_poly.entity_id
_entity_poly.type
_entity_poly.pdbx_seq_one_letter_code
_entity_poly.pdbx_strand_id
1 'polypeptide(L)'
;MVHEAVDSPKVADDNLVEEPTVHEEQEMIPGQVEEEQQRAIVERPEPSDMNTLVTPQEQDGGKVEQAITIEDIVKPGKFGVTNSQMIPAIKQVIADGSVEKLRMLRLMYLYSFENSLKYLKKAEREFIQNSLR
;
A
#
# COMPACT_ATOMS: atom_id res chain seq x y z
N MET A 1 21.75 63.21 0.84
CA MET A 1 21.05 61.98 0.41
C MET A 1 19.64 62.39 0.04
N VAL A 2 19.15 61.97 -1.12
CA VAL A 2 17.86 62.43 -1.66
C VAL A 2 16.70 61.61 -1.11
N HIS A 3 15.57 62.28 -0.88
CA HIS A 3 14.24 61.67 -0.75
C HIS A 3 13.45 61.96 -2.04
N GLU A 4 12.32 61.27 -2.21
CA GLU A 4 11.48 61.12 -3.43
C GLU A 4 11.95 60.00 -4.39
N ALA A 5 11.07 59.22 -5.01
CA ALA A 5 9.59 59.21 -4.97
C ALA A 5 9.04 57.77 -4.86
N VAL A 6 7.81 57.65 -4.31
CA VAL A 6 6.98 56.45 -4.45
C VAL A 6 6.25 56.52 -5.79
N ASP A 7 6.37 55.47 -6.61
CA ASP A 7 5.50 55.24 -7.76
C ASP A 7 5.13 53.75 -7.85
N SER A 8 3.84 53.47 -7.99
CA SER A 8 3.21 52.14 -8.08
C SER A 8 1.72 52.32 -8.41
N PRO A 9 1.08 51.36 -9.07
CA PRO A 9 1.32 51.03 -10.48
C PRO A 9 0.07 51.36 -11.32
N LYS A 10 0.25 51.64 -12.63
CA LYS A 10 -0.90 51.89 -13.51
C LYS A 10 -0.71 51.27 -14.89
N VAL A 11 -1.39 50.14 -15.11
CA VAL A 11 -2.08 49.80 -16.36
C VAL A 11 -3.19 48.81 -16.04
N ALA A 12 -4.34 49.00 -16.67
CA ALA A 12 -5.49 48.12 -16.63
C ALA A 12 -5.95 47.92 -18.07
N ASP A 13 -6.20 46.68 -18.46
CA ASP A 13 -6.90 46.27 -19.68
C ASP A 13 -7.67 44.98 -19.27
N ASP A 14 -9.00 45.00 -19.28
CA ASP A 14 -9.87 44.55 -20.40
C ASP A 14 -9.68 43.04 -20.66
N ASN A 15 -10.51 42.12 -20.13
CA ASN A 15 -11.97 41.96 -20.18
C ASN A 15 -12.53 41.65 -21.59
N LEU A 16 -13.47 40.69 -21.64
CA LEU A 16 -14.04 40.05 -22.84
C LEU A 16 -13.01 39.23 -23.66
N VAL A 17 -13.35 38.13 -24.33
CA VAL A 17 -14.64 37.61 -24.81
C VAL A 17 -14.77 36.10 -24.49
N GLU A 18 -15.94 35.66 -24.04
CA GLU A 18 -16.36 34.24 -24.18
C GLU A 18 -16.88 34.00 -25.61
N GLU A 19 -16.45 32.92 -26.28
CA GLU A 19 -17.28 32.31 -27.32
C GLU A 19 -17.36 30.77 -27.14
N PRO A 20 -18.58 30.18 -27.16
CA PRO A 20 -18.82 28.74 -27.18
C PRO A 20 -18.98 28.21 -28.62
N THR A 21 -18.97 26.88 -28.79
CA THR A 21 -19.61 26.03 -29.86
C THR A 21 -18.84 24.68 -29.82
N VAL A 22 -19.32 23.54 -29.30
CA VAL A 22 -20.56 22.72 -29.50
C VAL A 22 -20.52 21.86 -30.80
N HIS A 23 -20.92 20.58 -30.66
CA HIS A 23 -20.96 19.46 -31.62
C HIS A 23 -19.63 18.68 -31.81
N GLU A 24 -19.61 17.36 -32.02
CA GLU A 24 -20.73 16.43 -32.31
C GLU A 24 -20.57 15.05 -31.61
N GLU A 25 -21.65 14.28 -31.60
CA GLU A 25 -21.78 12.95 -30.99
C GLU A 25 -20.86 11.88 -31.63
N GLN A 26 -20.46 10.88 -30.84
CA GLN A 26 -20.33 9.52 -31.36
C GLN A 26 -21.06 8.54 -30.44
N GLU A 27 -21.82 7.65 -31.08
CA GLU A 27 -22.90 6.88 -30.48
C GLU A 27 -22.47 5.84 -29.44
N MET A 28 -23.42 5.55 -28.56
CA MET A 28 -23.47 4.32 -27.79
C MET A 28 -23.54 3.12 -28.75
N ILE A 29 -22.71 2.09 -28.52
CA ILE A 29 -22.94 0.76 -29.12
C ILE A 29 -23.45 -0.20 -28.02
N PRO A 30 -24.78 -0.33 -27.82
CA PRO A 30 -25.34 -1.42 -27.04
C PRO A 30 -25.50 -2.66 -27.95
N GLY A 31 -24.45 -3.47 -28.08
CA GLY A 31 -24.45 -4.71 -28.87
C GLY A 31 -24.51 -5.95 -27.98
N GLN A 32 -25.70 -6.52 -27.78
CA GLN A 32 -25.90 -7.77 -27.04
C GLN A 32 -25.61 -9.01 -27.91
N VAL A 33 -24.90 -10.00 -27.34
CA VAL A 33 -25.17 -11.46 -27.34
C VAL A 33 -24.08 -12.08 -26.43
N GLU A 34 -24.34 -12.63 -25.23
CA GLU A 34 -25.18 -13.79 -24.87
C GLU A 34 -24.87 -15.08 -25.65
N GLU A 35 -24.39 -16.07 -24.87
CA GLU A 35 -24.46 -17.53 -25.10
C GLU A 35 -23.67 -18.10 -26.31
N GLU A 36 -23.08 -19.31 -26.27
CA GLU A 36 -23.41 -20.48 -25.47
C GLU A 36 -22.17 -21.38 -25.20
N GLN A 37 -22.25 -22.04 -24.05
CA GLN A 37 -21.54 -23.24 -23.59
C GLN A 37 -20.89 -24.15 -24.65
N GLN A 38 -19.64 -24.56 -24.39
CA GLN A 38 -19.20 -25.93 -24.68
C GLN A 38 -18.62 -26.58 -23.43
N ARG A 39 -19.47 -27.34 -22.74
CA ARG A 39 -19.06 -28.29 -21.70
C ARG A 39 -18.51 -29.55 -22.38
N ALA A 40 -17.24 -29.87 -22.13
CA ALA A 40 -16.71 -31.22 -22.37
C ALA A 40 -16.21 -31.77 -21.04
N ILE A 41 -17.04 -32.59 -20.39
CA ILE A 41 -16.71 -33.30 -19.15
C ILE A 41 -16.28 -34.71 -19.54
N VAL A 42 -15.01 -35.07 -19.34
CA VAL A 42 -14.54 -36.46 -19.25
C VAL A 42 -13.40 -36.53 -18.23
N GLU A 43 -13.65 -37.26 -17.14
CA GLU A 43 -12.71 -38.11 -16.34
C GLU A 43 -11.24 -37.67 -16.10
N ARG A 44 -10.63 -37.85 -14.92
CA ARG A 44 -11.00 -38.50 -13.62
C ARG A 44 -9.84 -38.18 -12.62
N PRO A 45 -10.02 -38.20 -11.28
CA PRO A 45 -9.01 -37.64 -10.38
C PRO A 45 -7.88 -38.62 -10.04
N GLU A 46 -6.67 -38.08 -9.90
CA GLU A 46 -5.52 -38.72 -9.25
C GLU A 46 -5.06 -37.83 -8.07
N PRO A 47 -5.19 -38.28 -6.81
CA PRO A 47 -4.62 -37.57 -5.67
C PRO A 47 -3.11 -37.88 -5.61
N SER A 48 -2.27 -36.86 -5.81
CA SER A 48 -0.83 -36.95 -5.54
C SER A 48 -0.49 -36.13 -4.31
N ASP A 49 -0.51 -36.82 -3.16
CA ASP A 49 0.06 -36.35 -1.89
C ASP A 49 1.58 -36.09 -1.99
N MET A 50 2.13 -35.38 -0.99
CA MET A 50 3.55 -35.03 -0.80
C MET A 50 4.08 -33.92 -1.75
N ASN A 51 4.84 -32.91 -1.33
CA ASN A 51 5.15 -32.35 0.00
C ASN A 51 5.79 -30.94 -0.21
N THR A 52 5.84 -29.98 0.72
CA THR A 52 5.43 -29.97 2.14
C THR A 52 4.86 -28.58 2.50
N LEU A 53 3.76 -28.52 3.24
CA LEU A 53 3.34 -27.31 3.97
C LEU A 53 4.21 -27.20 5.24
N VAL A 54 5.28 -26.41 5.23
CA VAL A 54 6.15 -26.25 6.42
C VAL A 54 5.58 -25.19 7.37
N THR A 55 4.66 -25.64 8.21
CA THR A 55 4.32 -25.04 9.51
C THR A 55 3.63 -26.12 10.36
N PRO A 56 3.79 -26.17 11.70
CA PRO A 56 4.70 -25.41 12.57
C PRO A 56 5.77 -26.29 13.25
N GLN A 57 6.90 -25.71 13.68
CA GLN A 57 7.72 -26.35 14.70
C GLN A 57 7.25 -25.87 16.07
N GLU A 58 6.70 -26.78 16.86
CA GLU A 58 6.23 -26.50 18.21
C GLU A 58 7.39 -26.05 19.11
N GLN A 59 7.30 -24.83 19.64
CA GLN A 59 7.85 -24.54 20.96
C GLN A 59 6.71 -24.36 21.95
N ASP A 60 6.61 -25.39 22.78
CA ASP A 60 6.02 -25.42 24.12
C ASP A 60 5.84 -24.04 24.78
N GLY A 61 4.63 -23.77 25.30
CA GLY A 61 4.30 -22.50 25.94
C GLY A 61 2.84 -22.09 25.79
N GLY A 62 1.92 -22.91 26.30
CA GLY A 62 0.47 -22.70 26.15
C GLY A 62 -0.03 -21.33 26.65
N LYS A 63 -0.17 -20.38 25.72
CA LYS A 63 -0.93 -19.15 25.87
C LYS A 63 -1.68 -18.91 24.57
N VAL A 64 -2.98 -18.69 24.65
CA VAL A 64 -3.82 -18.43 23.48
C VAL A 64 -3.53 -17.01 22.99
N GLU A 65 -2.47 -16.85 22.21
CA GLU A 65 -2.27 -15.66 21.40
C GLU A 65 -3.38 -15.61 20.36
N GLN A 66 -4.17 -14.55 20.41
CA GLN A 66 -5.04 -14.16 19.31
C GLN A 66 -4.15 -14.05 18.08
N ALA A 67 -4.49 -14.76 16.99
CA ALA A 67 -3.66 -14.86 15.81
C ALA A 67 -3.18 -13.47 15.37
N ILE A 68 -1.87 -13.24 15.42
CA ILE A 68 -1.28 -11.92 15.26
C ILE A 68 -1.26 -11.57 13.77
N THR A 69 -2.36 -11.00 13.29
CA THR A 69 -2.57 -10.55 11.92
C THR A 69 -1.89 -9.19 11.68
N ILE A 70 -1.01 -9.14 10.68
CA ILE A 70 -0.37 -7.88 10.23
C ILE A 70 -1.31 -7.03 9.36
N GLU A 71 -2.37 -7.64 8.84
CA GLU A 71 -3.44 -7.03 8.05
C GLU A 71 -4.24 -5.97 8.85
N ASP A 72 -4.23 -6.08 10.18
CA ASP A 72 -4.81 -5.09 11.09
C ASP A 72 -3.90 -3.86 11.31
N ILE A 73 -2.60 -4.03 11.08
CA ILE A 73 -1.57 -2.99 11.24
C ILE A 73 -1.36 -2.23 9.93
N VAL A 74 -1.36 -2.94 8.80
CA VAL A 74 -1.14 -2.34 7.49
C VAL A 74 -1.94 -3.05 6.40
N LYS A 75 -2.64 -2.26 5.57
CA LYS A 75 -3.47 -2.77 4.46
C LYS A 75 -2.83 -2.40 3.12
N PRO A 76 -2.46 -3.37 2.26
CA PRO A 76 -1.87 -3.09 0.97
C PRO A 76 -2.86 -2.39 0.04
N GLY A 77 -2.38 -1.43 -0.74
CA GLY A 77 -3.14 -0.79 -1.82
C GLY A 77 -2.83 -1.42 -3.18
N LYS A 78 -3.28 -0.77 -4.27
CA LYS A 78 -3.04 -1.20 -5.67
C LYS A 78 -1.56 -1.36 -6.08
N PHE A 79 -0.64 -0.81 -5.29
CA PHE A 79 0.81 -0.90 -5.50
C PHE A 79 1.52 -1.58 -4.31
N GLY A 80 0.80 -2.41 -3.53
CA GLY A 80 1.29 -2.97 -2.28
C GLY A 80 1.30 -1.95 -1.14
N VAL A 81 2.21 -2.14 -0.18
CA VAL A 81 2.37 -1.24 0.99
C VAL A 81 3.41 -0.17 0.69
N THR A 82 3.04 1.11 0.84
CA THR A 82 3.94 2.25 0.61
C THR A 82 4.69 2.67 1.89
N ASN A 83 5.71 3.52 1.76
CA ASN A 83 6.41 4.09 2.91
C ASN A 83 5.48 4.88 3.86
N SER A 84 4.47 5.58 3.33
CA SER A 84 3.51 6.33 4.15
C SER A 84 2.62 5.44 5.01
N GLN A 85 2.47 4.16 4.64
CA GLN A 85 1.79 3.13 5.43
C GLN A 85 2.76 2.35 6.32
N MET A 86 3.96 2.03 5.81
CA MET A 86 4.97 1.23 6.54
C MET A 86 5.58 1.97 7.73
N ILE A 87 5.90 3.26 7.59
CA ILE A 87 6.52 4.05 8.67
C ILE A 87 5.63 4.11 9.93
N PRO A 88 4.32 4.45 9.86
CA PRO A 88 3.47 4.42 11.05
C PRO A 88 3.26 3.00 11.59
N ALA A 89 3.12 1.99 10.72
CA ALA A 89 3.00 0.59 11.14
C ALA A 89 4.20 0.12 11.98
N ILE A 90 5.44 0.35 11.51
CA ILE A 90 6.65 0.01 12.26
C ILE A 90 6.70 0.77 13.60
N LYS A 91 6.36 2.06 13.62
CA LYS A 91 6.36 2.86 14.85
C LYS A 91 5.35 2.37 15.88
N GLN A 92 4.15 1.98 15.43
CA GLN A 92 3.13 1.36 16.28
C GLN A 92 3.65 0.03 16.84
N VAL A 93 4.25 -0.82 16.01
CA VAL A 93 4.80 -2.11 16.45
C VAL A 93 5.97 -1.96 17.45
N ILE A 94 6.81 -0.94 17.29
CA ILE A 94 7.86 -0.60 18.27
C ILE A 94 7.23 -0.11 19.59
N ALA A 95 6.17 0.70 19.54
CA ALA A 95 5.46 1.17 20.72
C ALA A 95 4.70 0.03 21.46
N ASP A 96 4.14 -0.91 20.71
CA ASP A 96 3.56 -2.17 21.20
C ASP A 96 4.64 -3.11 21.82
N GLY A 97 5.93 -2.87 21.56
CA GLY A 97 7.04 -3.75 21.95
C GLY A 97 7.04 -5.12 21.25
N SER A 98 6.23 -5.31 20.22
CA SER A 98 5.97 -6.63 19.62
C SER A 98 7.01 -6.98 18.55
N VAL A 99 8.05 -7.69 18.97
CA VAL A 99 9.10 -8.20 18.06
C VAL A 99 8.52 -9.11 16.97
N GLU A 100 7.47 -9.87 17.27
CA GLU A 100 6.88 -10.81 16.30
C GLU A 100 6.11 -10.09 15.18
N LYS A 101 5.29 -9.08 15.51
CA LYS A 101 4.71 -8.19 14.49
C LYS A 101 5.78 -7.52 13.63
N LEU A 102 6.93 -7.18 14.21
CA LEU A 102 8.05 -6.54 13.51
C LEU A 102 8.73 -7.49 12.52
N ARG A 103 8.92 -8.76 12.90
CA ARG A 103 9.40 -9.84 12.02
C ARG A 103 8.45 -10.06 10.86
N MET A 104 7.14 -10.18 11.15
CA MET A 104 6.11 -10.39 10.12
C MET A 104 6.06 -9.23 9.10
N LEU A 105 6.13 -7.97 9.56
CA LEU A 105 6.24 -6.81 8.65
C LEU A 105 7.47 -6.89 7.74
N ARG A 106 8.63 -7.34 8.25
CA ARG A 106 9.85 -7.51 7.45
C ARG A 106 9.75 -8.66 6.45
N LEU A 107 9.17 -9.79 6.86
CA LEU A 107 9.01 -10.96 6.00
C LEU A 107 8.03 -10.70 4.85
N MET A 108 6.88 -10.10 5.13
CA MET A 108 5.81 -9.92 4.14
C MET A 108 6.01 -8.71 3.23
N TYR A 109 6.75 -7.69 3.68
CA TYR A 109 6.91 -6.43 2.96
C TYR A 109 8.37 -5.96 2.86
N LEU A 110 9.32 -6.90 2.74
CA LEU A 110 10.77 -6.68 2.79
C LEU A 110 11.25 -5.38 2.12
N TYR A 111 10.88 -5.14 0.85
CA TYR A 111 11.31 -3.94 0.12
C TYR A 111 10.83 -2.64 0.78
N SER A 112 9.54 -2.55 1.11
CA SER A 112 8.95 -1.37 1.76
C SER A 112 9.44 -1.22 3.20
N PHE A 113 9.67 -2.33 3.90
CA PHE A 113 10.26 -2.35 5.25
C PHE A 113 11.66 -1.73 5.24
N GLU A 114 12.61 -2.32 4.50
CA GLU A 114 14.00 -1.85 4.43
C GLU A 114 14.07 -0.40 3.89
N ASN A 115 13.28 -0.05 2.87
CA ASN A 115 13.20 1.31 2.32
C ASN A 115 12.60 2.34 3.31
N SER A 116 11.80 1.91 4.29
CA SER A 116 11.22 2.78 5.31
C SER A 116 12.19 3.12 6.45
N LEU A 117 13.18 2.25 6.73
CA LEU A 117 14.11 2.40 7.87
C LEU A 117 14.90 3.72 7.84
N LYS A 118 15.18 4.25 6.64
CA LYS A 118 15.87 5.53 6.44
C LYS A 118 15.09 6.75 6.94
N TYR A 119 13.77 6.63 7.13
CA TYR A 119 12.89 7.69 7.65
C TYR A 119 12.59 7.55 9.16
N LEU A 120 13.11 6.50 9.81
CA LEU A 120 12.97 6.28 11.25
C LEU A 120 14.01 7.10 12.03
N LYS A 121 13.78 7.28 13.33
CA LYS A 121 14.75 7.87 14.26
C LYS A 121 15.87 6.88 14.54
N LYS A 122 17.00 7.38 15.08
CA LYS A 122 18.15 6.54 15.47
C LYS A 122 17.73 5.43 16.46
N ALA A 123 17.04 5.79 17.55
CA ALA A 123 16.57 4.83 18.55
C ALA A 123 15.58 3.79 17.98
N GLU A 124 14.70 4.19 17.05
CA GLU A 124 13.78 3.27 16.36
C GLU A 124 14.56 2.24 15.52
N ARG A 125 15.60 2.66 14.79
CA ARG A 125 16.47 1.73 14.04
C ARG A 125 17.30 0.82 14.96
N GLU A 126 17.85 1.35 16.05
CA GLU A 126 18.64 0.57 17.01
C GLU A 126 17.78 -0.51 17.70
N PHE A 127 16.52 -0.20 18.02
CA PHE A 127 15.55 -1.21 18.47
C PHE A 127 15.38 -2.32 17.43
N ILE A 128 15.04 -1.97 16.18
CA ILE A 128 14.84 -2.95 15.10
C ILE A 128 16.09 -3.82 14.91
N GLN A 129 17.28 -3.23 14.89
CA GLN A 129 18.55 -3.95 14.70
C GLN A 129 18.87 -4.91 15.86
N ASN A 130 18.45 -4.60 17.09
CA ASN A 130 18.63 -5.48 18.24
C ASN A 130 17.56 -6.57 18.31
N SER A 131 16.33 -6.30 17.85
CA SER A 131 15.20 -7.25 17.87
C SER A 131 15.19 -8.25 16.70
N LEU A 132 15.78 -7.89 15.55
CA LEU A 132 15.79 -8.69 14.32
C LEU A 132 17.18 -9.25 13.98
N ARG A 133 18.02 -9.44 15.00
CA ARG A 133 19.42 -9.85 14.88
C ARG A 133 19.61 -11.37 14.85
#